data_AF-A0A7C1KB79-F1
#
_entry.id   AF-A0A7C1KB79-F1
#
_cell.length_a   1.000
_cell.length_b   1.000
_cell.length_c   1.000
_cell.angle_alpha   90.00
_cell.angle_beta   90.00
_cell.angle_gamma   90.00
#
_symmetry.space_group_name_H-M   'P 1'
#
loop_
_entity.id
_entity.type
_entity.pdbx_description
1 polymer ?
#
loop_
_entity_poly.entity_id
_entity_poly.type
_entity_poly.pdbx_seq_one_letter_code
_entity_poly.pdbx_strand_id
1 'polypeptide(L)'
;MEAPRPAWSWQFAPERVRQVPAVPVLEDITPEWAWGGATGAGIKVAVVDSGIDNDHPAIAGRVKGYISFTEDRDGVMHVDEAPHTDAFGHGTACADIIRRLAPDCELYSVKVLGPMLTGKGTAFAAGLRWAIEQRMHVVNLSLGTTKQDYFSLFHELADMAYFRNVMLVTAANNMPVTSYPSLFAAVTSVACHEGQDPYEFYYNPEPPVEFGAPGINIRVAWLGGGYMTVTGNSFAAPHITGLVAKILSKHPGLTPFQVKTILRATARNVYAGDGGGPPHGGERTADDFPSASAGAAPI
;
A
#
# COMPACT_ATOMS: atom_id res chain seq x y z
N MET A 1 -43.18 19.86 16.62
CA MET A 1 -41.89 19.25 16.97
C MET A 1 -41.59 18.22 15.90
N GLU A 2 -40.49 18.35 15.18
CA GLU A 2 -40.04 17.32 14.24
C GLU A 2 -39.63 16.09 15.06
N ALA A 3 -40.05 14.89 14.64
CA ALA A 3 -39.68 13.67 15.33
C ALA A 3 -38.14 13.52 15.32
N PRO A 4 -37.49 13.14 16.43
CA PRO A 4 -36.06 12.98 16.46
C PRO A 4 -35.65 11.91 15.44
N ARG A 5 -34.74 12.27 14.53
CA ARG A 5 -34.21 11.34 13.53
C ARG A 5 -33.20 10.39 14.19
N PRO A 6 -33.10 9.12 13.75
CA PRO A 6 -32.03 8.22 14.20
C PRO A 6 -30.64 8.82 13.96
N ALA A 7 -29.66 8.44 14.78
CA ALA A 7 -28.28 8.86 14.60
C ALA A 7 -27.76 8.54 13.19
N TRP A 8 -26.83 9.35 12.69
CA TRP A 8 -26.23 9.30 11.34
C TRP A 8 -27.19 9.54 10.16
N SER A 9 -28.51 9.39 10.32
CA SER A 9 -29.49 9.65 9.24
C SER A 9 -29.53 11.12 8.79
N TRP A 10 -29.05 12.04 9.63
CA TRP A 10 -28.99 13.47 9.31
C TRP A 10 -28.17 13.76 8.04
N GLN A 11 -27.20 12.94 7.67
CA GLN A 11 -26.38 13.17 6.48
C GLN A 11 -27.16 13.00 5.17
N PHE A 12 -28.31 12.31 5.25
CA PHE A 12 -29.22 12.07 4.13
C PHE A 12 -30.46 12.96 4.18
N ALA A 13 -30.44 14.01 5.00
CA ALA A 13 -31.46 15.04 4.93
C ALA A 13 -31.44 15.71 3.53
N PRO A 14 -32.60 16.01 2.92
CA PRO A 14 -32.66 16.52 1.54
C PRO A 14 -31.73 17.71 1.26
N GLU A 15 -31.53 18.59 2.25
CA GLU A 15 -30.67 19.76 2.19
C GLU A 15 -29.16 19.46 2.36
N ARG A 16 -28.79 18.23 2.74
CA ARG A 16 -27.40 17.79 2.97
C ARG A 16 -26.90 16.77 1.95
N VAL A 17 -27.80 16.11 1.23
CA VAL A 17 -27.45 15.17 0.16
C VAL A 17 -26.73 15.92 -0.95
N ARG A 18 -25.51 15.49 -1.27
CA ARG A 18 -24.69 16.07 -2.34
C ARG A 18 -24.78 15.21 -3.58
N GLN A 19 -24.86 15.85 -4.75
CA GLN A 19 -24.61 15.15 -6.00
C GLN A 19 -23.14 14.73 -6.05
N VAL A 20 -22.90 13.49 -6.43
CA VAL A 20 -21.56 12.93 -6.62
C VAL A 20 -21.37 12.56 -8.09
N PRO A 21 -20.17 12.73 -8.66
CA PRO A 21 -19.90 12.30 -10.03
C PRO A 21 -20.14 10.79 -10.21
N ALA A 22 -20.63 10.39 -11.38
CA ALA A 22 -20.71 8.99 -11.75
C ALA A 22 -19.31 8.40 -11.96
N VAL A 23 -19.15 7.12 -11.61
CA VAL A 23 -17.94 6.35 -11.96
C VAL A 23 -18.14 5.80 -13.38
N PRO A 24 -17.15 5.90 -14.29
CA PRO A 24 -17.22 5.28 -15.61
C PRO A 24 -17.53 3.79 -15.52
N VAL A 25 -18.14 3.23 -16.57
CA VAL A 25 -18.31 1.78 -16.66
C VAL A 25 -16.94 1.12 -16.76
N LEU A 26 -16.81 -0.08 -16.18
CA LEU A 26 -15.52 -0.77 -16.06
C LEU A 26 -14.83 -1.00 -17.42
N GLU A 27 -15.62 -1.23 -18.47
CA GLU A 27 -15.14 -1.49 -19.83
C GLU A 27 -14.46 -0.26 -20.47
N ASP A 28 -14.80 0.96 -20.02
CA ASP A 28 -14.21 2.21 -20.51
C ASP A 28 -12.89 2.56 -19.77
N ILE A 29 -12.58 1.87 -18.67
CA ILE A 29 -11.41 2.15 -17.84
C ILE A 29 -10.19 1.45 -18.43
N THR A 30 -9.41 2.20 -19.21
CA THR A 30 -8.13 1.74 -19.78
C THR A 30 -6.93 2.22 -18.94
N PRO A 31 -5.74 1.57 -19.05
CA PRO A 31 -4.51 2.08 -18.42
C PRO A 31 -4.17 3.52 -18.81
N GLU A 32 -4.39 3.88 -20.08
CA GLU A 32 -4.18 5.26 -20.55
C GLU A 32 -5.13 6.22 -19.84
N TRP A 33 -6.43 5.90 -19.75
CA TRP A 33 -7.37 6.72 -18.99
C TRP A 33 -7.00 6.81 -17.49
N ALA A 34 -6.63 5.68 -16.89
CA ALA A 34 -6.38 5.56 -15.45
C ALA A 34 -5.11 6.30 -14.99
N TRP A 35 -4.00 6.17 -15.71
CA TRP A 35 -2.69 6.73 -15.32
C TRP A 35 -1.78 7.15 -16.47
N GLY A 36 -2.24 7.10 -17.72
CA GLY A 36 -1.48 7.57 -18.88
C GLY A 36 -1.04 9.02 -18.73
N GLY A 37 0.25 9.29 -18.99
CA GLY A 37 0.88 10.60 -18.81
C GLY A 37 1.01 11.10 -17.34
N ALA A 38 0.49 10.37 -16.36
CA ALA A 38 0.54 10.79 -14.96
C ALA A 38 1.89 10.44 -14.31
N THR A 39 2.38 11.33 -13.44
CA THR A 39 3.69 11.18 -12.77
C THR A 39 3.57 11.05 -11.25
N GLY A 40 2.37 11.11 -10.68
CA GLY A 40 2.14 11.14 -9.23
C GLY A 40 2.29 12.52 -8.59
N ALA A 41 2.42 13.58 -9.39
CA ALA A 41 2.57 14.96 -8.90
C ALA A 41 1.46 15.35 -7.92
N GLY A 42 1.84 15.99 -6.81
CA GLY A 42 0.92 16.45 -5.75
C GLY A 42 0.43 15.34 -4.81
N ILE A 43 0.82 14.08 -5.05
CA ILE A 43 0.41 12.95 -4.21
C ILE A 43 1.45 12.68 -3.13
N LYS A 44 1.07 12.98 -1.89
CA LYS A 44 1.73 12.52 -0.66
C LYS A 44 1.63 11.00 -0.48
N VAL A 45 2.77 10.33 -0.45
CA VAL A 45 2.92 8.88 -0.23
C VAL A 45 3.79 8.66 1.00
N ALA A 46 3.24 8.00 2.03
CA ALA A 46 4.01 7.58 3.20
C ALA A 46 4.54 6.15 3.02
N VAL A 47 5.83 5.96 3.30
CA VAL A 47 6.46 4.64 3.39
C VAL A 47 6.65 4.36 4.88
N VAL A 48 5.80 3.51 5.45
CA VAL A 48 5.88 3.10 6.87
C VAL A 48 6.76 1.86 6.94
N ASP A 49 8.03 2.03 7.32
CA ASP A 49 9.04 0.98 7.16
C ASP A 49 10.29 1.23 8.05
N SER A 50 11.49 0.82 7.60
CA SER A 50 12.79 1.02 8.25
C SER A 50 13.42 2.41 8.03
N GLY A 51 12.72 3.31 7.32
CA GLY A 51 13.19 4.63 6.92
C GLY A 51 13.57 4.70 5.44
N ILE A 52 13.95 5.87 4.95
CA ILE A 52 14.41 6.08 3.55
C ILE A 52 15.77 6.77 3.58
N ASP A 53 16.75 6.20 2.88
CA ASP A 53 18.03 6.86 2.60
C ASP A 53 17.83 7.94 1.53
N ASN A 54 17.60 9.18 1.97
CA ASN A 54 17.29 10.31 1.09
C ASN A 54 18.45 10.70 0.17
N ASP A 55 19.69 10.43 0.59
CA ASP A 55 20.90 10.77 -0.16
C ASP A 55 21.23 9.70 -1.22
N HIS A 56 20.51 8.57 -1.22
CA HIS A 56 20.65 7.53 -2.23
C HIS A 56 20.38 8.11 -3.65
N PRO A 57 21.22 7.84 -4.67
CA PRO A 57 21.05 8.39 -6.02
C PRO A 57 19.68 8.11 -6.67
N ALA A 58 19.07 6.96 -6.35
CA ALA A 58 17.71 6.62 -6.82
C ALA A 58 16.60 7.48 -6.18
N ILE A 59 16.82 8.00 -4.96
CA ILE A 59 15.86 8.86 -4.24
C ILE A 59 16.15 10.34 -4.52
N ALA A 60 17.43 10.70 -4.63
CA ALA A 60 17.97 11.98 -5.05
C ALA A 60 17.47 13.19 -4.23
N GLY A 61 17.49 13.08 -2.90
CA GLY A 61 17.19 14.19 -2.00
C GLY A 61 15.71 14.62 -1.98
N ARG A 62 14.81 13.80 -2.52
CA ARG A 62 13.40 14.15 -2.78
C ARG A 62 12.41 13.54 -1.76
N VAL A 63 12.86 13.18 -0.56
CA VAL A 63 11.96 12.92 0.58
C VAL A 63 11.47 14.26 1.13
N LYS A 64 10.15 14.40 1.32
CA LYS A 64 9.49 15.65 1.73
C LYS A 64 9.31 15.80 3.22
N GLY A 65 9.33 14.71 3.98
CA GLY A 65 9.18 14.74 5.43
C GLY A 65 9.60 13.43 6.08
N TYR A 66 9.88 13.53 7.38
CA TYR A 66 10.40 12.47 8.20
C TYR A 66 9.62 12.39 9.50
N ILE A 67 9.36 11.17 9.95
CA ILE A 67 8.98 10.91 11.33
C ILE A 67 9.44 9.51 11.72
N SER A 68 9.87 9.33 12.96
CA SER A 68 10.22 8.03 13.50
C SER A 68 9.49 7.77 14.81
N PHE A 69 9.13 6.50 15.02
CA PHE A 69 8.47 6.01 16.21
C PHE A 69 9.29 4.86 16.78
N THR A 70 9.74 5.00 18.02
CA THR A 70 10.51 3.95 18.73
C THR A 70 10.00 3.82 20.15
N GLU A 71 9.67 2.61 20.57
CA GLU A 71 9.31 2.33 21.95
C GLU A 71 10.52 1.73 22.68
N ASP A 72 10.84 2.31 23.84
CA ASP A 72 11.96 1.84 24.67
C ASP A 72 11.57 0.63 25.56
N ARG A 73 12.48 0.26 26.48
CA ARG A 73 12.27 -0.90 27.36
C ARG A 73 11.22 -0.66 28.44
N ASP A 74 10.97 0.60 28.77
CA ASP A 74 10.00 1.01 29.79
C ASP A 74 8.60 1.23 29.17
N GLY A 75 8.47 1.01 27.85
CA GLY A 75 7.21 1.17 27.12
C GLY A 75 6.91 2.62 26.73
N VAL A 76 7.89 3.53 26.83
CA VAL A 76 7.71 4.93 26.46
C VAL A 76 7.90 5.08 24.94
N MET A 77 6.93 5.72 24.29
CA MET A 77 7.00 6.03 22.87
C MET A 77 7.80 7.31 22.63
N HIS A 78 8.88 7.20 21.88
CA HIS A 78 9.68 8.31 21.40
C HIS A 78 9.28 8.63 19.96
N VAL A 79 9.01 9.91 19.71
CA VAL A 79 8.63 10.45 18.40
C VAL A 79 9.63 11.52 17.99
N ASP A 80 10.20 11.40 16.80
CA ASP A 80 11.17 12.35 16.27
C ASP A 80 10.89 12.66 14.79
N GLU A 81 10.75 13.94 14.47
CA GLU A 81 10.51 14.45 13.11
C GLU A 81 11.81 14.90 12.40
N ALA A 82 12.96 14.75 13.05
CA ALA A 82 14.24 15.05 12.43
C ALA A 82 14.50 14.16 11.21
N PRO A 83 15.23 14.68 10.20
CA PRO A 83 15.74 13.86 9.11
C PRO A 83 16.47 12.62 9.64
N HIS A 84 16.15 11.47 9.08
CA HIS A 84 16.78 10.19 9.41
C HIS A 84 17.05 9.39 8.14
N THR A 85 17.95 8.42 8.23
CA THR A 85 18.23 7.46 7.17
C THR A 85 17.47 6.15 7.41
N ASP A 86 17.56 5.25 6.44
CA ASP A 86 17.06 3.89 6.54
C ASP A 86 17.96 3.03 7.44
N ALA A 87 17.37 2.35 8.42
CA ALA A 87 18.09 1.52 9.36
C ALA A 87 18.51 0.15 8.77
N PHE A 88 17.92 -0.28 7.64
CA PHE A 88 18.12 -1.62 7.08
C PHE A 88 18.34 -1.64 5.56
N GLY A 89 17.61 -0.81 4.81
CA GLY A 89 17.61 -0.75 3.35
C GLY A 89 16.24 -1.06 2.71
N HIS A 90 15.33 -1.67 3.47
CA HIS A 90 14.04 -2.15 2.98
C HIS A 90 13.07 -1.01 2.63
N GLY A 91 13.00 0.03 3.47
CA GLY A 91 12.19 1.21 3.16
C GLY A 91 12.73 2.00 1.96
N THR A 92 14.05 2.07 1.80
CA THR A 92 14.70 2.67 0.60
C THR A 92 14.37 1.88 -0.66
N ALA A 93 14.37 0.54 -0.59
CA ALA A 93 13.95 -0.32 -1.69
C ALA A 93 12.49 -0.08 -2.10
N CYS A 94 11.57 0.02 -1.13
CA CYS A 94 10.17 0.34 -1.39
C CYS A 94 10.01 1.74 -2.02
N ALA A 95 10.72 2.73 -1.49
CA ALA A 95 10.72 4.10 -2.00
C ALA A 95 11.21 4.20 -3.45
N ASP A 96 12.26 3.46 -3.80
CA ASP A 96 12.80 3.38 -5.17
C ASP A 96 11.77 2.81 -6.16
N ILE A 97 11.11 1.70 -5.82
CA ILE A 97 10.05 1.12 -6.66
C ILE A 97 8.92 2.14 -6.90
N ILE A 98 8.40 2.76 -5.83
CA ILE A 98 7.34 3.77 -5.93
C ILE A 98 7.78 4.92 -6.84
N ARG A 99 9.02 5.41 -6.64
CA ARG A 99 9.55 6.55 -7.38
C ARG A 99 9.75 6.27 -8.87
N ARG A 100 10.08 5.04 -9.28
CA ARG A 100 10.18 4.67 -10.71
C ARG A 100 8.83 4.76 -11.43
N LEU A 101 7.74 4.45 -10.75
CA LEU A 101 6.37 4.51 -11.30
C LEU A 101 5.75 5.92 -11.21
N ALA A 102 5.98 6.59 -10.07
CA ALA A 102 5.45 7.90 -9.72
C ALA A 102 6.61 8.89 -9.42
N PRO A 103 7.35 9.36 -10.45
CA PRO A 103 8.57 10.15 -10.27
C PRO A 103 8.38 11.48 -9.53
N ASP A 104 7.18 12.05 -9.55
CA ASP A 104 6.87 13.36 -8.97
C ASP A 104 6.01 13.26 -7.70
N CYS A 105 5.79 12.06 -7.16
CA CYS A 105 5.13 11.92 -5.87
C CYS A 105 6.00 12.43 -4.71
N GLU A 106 5.32 12.92 -3.68
CA GLU A 106 5.93 13.39 -2.45
C GLU A 106 6.11 12.23 -1.48
N LEU A 107 7.34 11.72 -1.34
CA LEU A 107 7.63 10.62 -0.42
C LEU A 107 7.84 11.14 1.01
N TYR A 108 7.23 10.47 1.99
CA TYR A 108 7.41 10.70 3.42
C TYR A 108 7.97 9.44 4.07
N SER A 109 9.05 9.58 4.83
CA SER A 109 9.70 8.47 5.54
C SER A 109 9.08 8.34 6.94
N VAL A 110 8.33 7.26 7.18
CA VAL A 110 7.72 6.95 8.48
C VAL A 110 8.44 5.74 9.06
N LYS A 111 9.47 5.96 9.86
CA LYS A 111 10.34 4.90 10.38
C LYS A 111 9.76 4.27 11.65
N VAL A 112 9.37 3.01 11.55
CA VAL A 112 8.82 2.20 12.66
C VAL A 112 9.60 0.89 12.88
N LEU A 113 10.51 0.55 11.97
CA LEU A 113 11.39 -0.63 12.05
C LEU A 113 12.83 -0.21 12.34
N GLY A 114 13.53 -1.05 13.10
CA GLY A 114 14.95 -0.90 13.44
C GLY A 114 15.89 -1.64 12.47
N PRO A 115 17.18 -1.74 12.82
CA PRO A 115 18.23 -2.28 11.94
C PRO A 115 18.20 -3.80 11.73
N MET A 116 17.28 -4.51 12.40
CA MET A 116 17.04 -5.93 12.18
C MET A 116 15.71 -6.16 11.43
N LEU A 117 15.19 -5.11 10.76
CA LEU A 117 13.88 -5.09 10.10
C LEU A 117 12.74 -5.52 11.03
N THR A 118 12.82 -5.12 12.30
CA THR A 118 11.83 -5.46 13.33
C THR A 118 11.46 -4.21 14.12
N GLY A 119 10.23 -4.18 14.63
CA GLY A 119 9.69 -3.07 15.41
C GLY A 119 8.56 -3.52 16.34
N LYS A 120 8.15 -2.62 17.24
CA LYS A 120 7.01 -2.87 18.14
C LYS A 120 5.70 -2.58 17.39
N GLY A 121 4.68 -3.41 17.61
CA GLY A 121 3.37 -3.21 16.99
C GLY A 121 2.72 -1.88 17.36
N THR A 122 3.02 -1.36 18.56
CA THR A 122 2.65 -0.01 19.03
C THR A 122 3.30 1.10 18.21
N ALA A 123 4.59 0.99 17.90
CA ALA A 123 5.31 1.95 17.05
C ALA A 123 4.77 1.91 15.60
N PHE A 124 4.49 0.72 15.08
CA PHE A 124 3.85 0.56 13.78
C PHE A 124 2.45 1.22 13.77
N ALA A 125 1.60 0.95 14.76
CA ALA A 125 0.28 1.56 14.85
C ALA A 125 0.36 3.09 14.98
N ALA A 126 1.34 3.62 15.72
CA ALA A 126 1.55 5.06 15.84
C ALA A 126 1.97 5.70 14.50
N GLY A 127 2.89 5.08 13.76
CA GLY A 127 3.29 5.54 12.43
C GLY A 127 2.15 5.51 11.42
N LEU A 128 1.36 4.43 11.41
CA LEU A 128 0.17 4.33 10.55
C LEU A 128 -0.88 5.40 10.91
N ARG A 129 -1.17 5.57 12.21
CA ARG A 129 -2.08 6.61 12.69
C ARG A 129 -1.63 7.99 12.24
N TRP A 130 -0.35 8.32 12.41
CA TRP A 130 0.20 9.59 11.97
C TRP A 130 0.01 9.81 10.47
N ALA A 131 0.31 8.81 9.63
CA ALA A 131 0.13 8.92 8.18
C ALA A 131 -1.33 9.23 7.80
N ILE A 132 -2.29 8.59 8.48
CA ILE A 132 -3.72 8.84 8.27
C ILE A 132 -4.13 10.23 8.76
N GLU A 133 -3.63 10.67 9.91
CA GLU A 133 -3.94 12.00 10.49
C GLU A 133 -3.34 13.14 9.67
N GLN A 134 -2.16 12.95 9.09
CA GLN A 134 -1.53 13.88 8.14
C GLN A 134 -2.18 13.87 6.75
N ARG A 135 -3.25 13.09 6.56
CA ARG A 135 -3.99 12.94 5.30
C ARG A 135 -3.04 12.63 4.15
N MET A 136 -2.16 11.65 4.34
CA MET A 136 -1.44 11.04 3.22
C MET A 136 -2.47 10.49 2.22
N HIS A 137 -2.17 10.53 0.93
CA HIS A 137 -3.10 9.97 -0.05
C HIS A 137 -2.94 8.45 -0.14
N VAL A 138 -1.71 7.98 0.00
CA VAL A 138 -1.36 6.56 -0.05
C VAL A 138 -0.33 6.24 1.03
N VAL A 139 -0.48 5.09 1.67
CA VAL A 139 0.46 4.55 2.66
C VAL A 139 0.90 3.17 2.18
N ASN A 140 2.20 3.00 1.95
CA ASN A 140 2.82 1.72 1.64
C ASN A 140 3.19 1.01 2.94
N LEU A 141 2.66 -0.20 3.12
CA LEU A 141 2.91 -1.07 4.26
C LEU A 141 3.55 -2.37 3.79
N SER A 142 4.88 -2.41 3.75
CA SER A 142 5.64 -3.62 3.43
C SER A 142 6.08 -4.37 4.70
N LEU A 143 5.22 -4.34 5.72
CA LEU A 143 5.38 -4.90 7.06
C LEU A 143 4.01 -5.33 7.60
N GLY A 144 4.00 -6.14 8.65
CA GLY A 144 2.77 -6.50 9.34
C GLY A 144 3.01 -7.12 10.71
N THR A 145 1.93 -7.59 11.35
CA THR A 145 2.04 -8.35 12.59
C THR A 145 1.10 -9.55 12.62
N THR A 146 1.62 -10.67 13.10
CA THR A 146 0.85 -11.91 13.31
C THR A 146 0.22 -11.99 14.71
N LYS A 147 0.48 -11.00 15.57
CA LYS A 147 -0.03 -10.95 16.94
C LYS A 147 -1.51 -10.58 16.95
N GLN A 148 -2.34 -11.50 17.43
CA GLN A 148 -3.80 -11.34 17.46
C GLN A 148 -4.28 -10.14 18.29
N ASP A 149 -3.57 -9.77 19.35
CA ASP A 149 -3.92 -8.62 20.20
C ASP A 149 -3.98 -7.29 19.43
N TYR A 150 -3.30 -7.20 18.29
CA TYR A 150 -3.32 -6.01 17.43
C TYR A 150 -4.44 -5.99 16.40
N PHE A 151 -5.25 -7.05 16.28
CA PHE A 151 -6.35 -7.13 15.31
C PHE A 151 -7.26 -5.89 15.40
N SER A 152 -7.80 -5.63 16.59
CA SER A 152 -8.78 -4.55 16.79
C SER A 152 -8.17 -3.18 16.52
N LEU A 153 -6.92 -2.96 16.95
CA LEU A 153 -6.22 -1.70 16.73
C LEU A 153 -6.00 -1.41 15.25
N PHE A 154 -5.49 -2.39 14.49
CA PHE A 154 -5.26 -2.20 13.07
C PHE A 154 -6.56 -2.15 12.26
N HIS A 155 -7.62 -2.84 12.70
CA HIS A 155 -8.92 -2.73 12.06
C HIS A 155 -9.50 -1.31 12.20
N GLU A 156 -9.42 -0.72 13.39
CA GLU A 156 -9.83 0.68 13.62
C GLU A 156 -9.03 1.66 12.75
N LEU A 157 -7.71 1.45 12.63
CA LEU A 157 -6.85 2.28 11.78
C LEU A 157 -7.17 2.10 10.29
N ALA A 158 -7.45 0.87 9.84
CA ALA A 158 -7.81 0.60 8.46
C ALA A 158 -9.14 1.25 8.08
N ASP A 159 -10.16 1.14 8.94
CA ASP A 159 -11.45 1.82 8.75
C ASP A 159 -11.29 3.35 8.78
N MET A 160 -10.49 3.87 9.72
CA MET A 160 -10.19 5.30 9.79
C MET A 160 -9.53 5.80 8.50
N ALA A 161 -8.56 5.05 7.96
CA ALA A 161 -7.91 5.38 6.70
C ALA A 161 -8.94 5.39 5.55
N TYR A 162 -9.75 4.34 5.46
CA TYR A 162 -10.76 4.17 4.43
C TYR A 162 -11.77 5.33 4.41
N PHE A 163 -12.33 5.67 5.58
CA PHE A 163 -13.30 6.77 5.71
C PHE A 163 -12.68 8.17 5.52
N ARG A 164 -11.35 8.29 5.65
CA ARG A 164 -10.62 9.54 5.38
C ARG A 164 -10.03 9.61 3.97
N ASN A 165 -10.38 8.66 3.09
CA ASN A 165 -9.85 8.54 1.73
C ASN A 165 -8.31 8.41 1.68
N VAL A 166 -7.73 7.69 2.64
CA VAL A 166 -6.32 7.31 2.65
C VAL A 166 -6.20 5.88 2.15
N MET A 167 -5.51 5.68 1.02
CA MET A 167 -5.26 4.34 0.48
C MET A 167 -4.20 3.63 1.32
N LEU A 168 -4.52 2.45 1.85
CA LEU A 168 -3.54 1.55 2.46
C LEU A 168 -3.20 0.45 1.47
N VAL A 169 -1.94 0.38 1.03
CA VAL A 169 -1.43 -0.68 0.16
C VAL A 169 -0.47 -1.54 0.96
N THR A 170 -0.73 -2.84 1.04
CA THR A 170 -0.11 -3.70 2.05
C THR A 170 0.44 -4.97 1.42
N ALA A 171 1.66 -5.34 1.77
CA ALA A 171 2.18 -6.66 1.42
C ALA A 171 1.46 -7.76 2.21
N ALA A 172 1.01 -8.80 1.52
CA ALA A 172 0.61 -10.04 2.15
C ALA A 172 1.81 -10.69 2.85
N ASN A 173 1.58 -11.52 3.87
CA ASN A 173 2.69 -12.21 4.52
C ASN A 173 3.36 -13.20 3.53
N ASN A 174 4.69 -13.32 3.57
CA ASN A 174 5.42 -14.28 2.72
C ASN A 174 5.17 -15.75 3.13
N MET A 175 4.66 -15.96 4.35
CA MET A 175 4.19 -17.25 4.85
C MET A 175 2.66 -17.28 4.84
N PRO A 176 2.02 -18.46 4.73
CA PRO A 176 0.56 -18.61 4.74
C PRO A 176 -0.01 -18.44 6.16
N VAL A 177 0.23 -17.28 6.76
CA VAL A 177 -0.20 -16.90 8.11
C VAL A 177 -0.99 -15.61 8.08
N THR A 178 -1.96 -15.50 8.98
CA THR A 178 -2.71 -14.26 9.17
C THR A 178 -1.78 -13.15 9.66
N SER A 179 -1.77 -12.04 8.94
CA SER A 179 -0.98 -10.85 9.27
C SER A 179 -1.86 -9.62 9.12
N TYR A 180 -1.74 -8.69 10.06
CA TYR A 180 -2.49 -7.44 10.06
C TYR A 180 -1.60 -6.28 9.62
N PRO A 181 -2.11 -5.34 8.81
CA PRO A 181 -3.51 -5.22 8.35
C PRO A 181 -3.82 -5.94 7.01
N SER A 182 -2.90 -6.73 6.45
CA SER A 182 -2.96 -7.13 5.03
C SER A 182 -4.11 -8.02 4.59
N LEU A 183 -4.87 -8.61 5.53
CA LEU A 183 -6.06 -9.40 5.20
C LEU A 183 -7.39 -8.67 5.45
N PHE A 184 -7.36 -7.37 5.74
CA PHE A 184 -8.59 -6.58 5.92
C PHE A 184 -9.16 -6.10 4.58
N ALA A 185 -10.48 -6.17 4.42
CA ALA A 185 -11.16 -5.72 3.19
C ALA A 185 -10.97 -4.22 2.89
N ALA A 186 -10.72 -3.41 3.94
CA ALA A 186 -10.47 -1.98 3.82
C ALA A 186 -9.11 -1.65 3.19
N VAL A 187 -8.15 -2.59 3.16
CA VAL A 187 -6.84 -2.36 2.56
C VAL A 187 -6.78 -2.87 1.12
N THR A 188 -5.69 -2.52 0.42
CA THR A 188 -5.31 -3.09 -0.88
C THR A 188 -4.19 -4.08 -0.65
N SER A 189 -4.52 -5.37 -0.60
CA SER A 189 -3.57 -6.45 -0.27
C SER A 189 -2.84 -6.96 -1.52
N VAL A 190 -1.52 -7.12 -1.43
CA VAL A 190 -0.66 -7.42 -2.58
C VAL A 190 0.30 -8.58 -2.30
N ALA A 191 0.32 -9.58 -3.18
CA ALA A 191 1.35 -10.62 -3.23
C ALA A 191 2.25 -10.46 -4.46
N CYS A 192 3.41 -11.09 -4.45
CA CYS A 192 4.32 -11.09 -5.58
C CYS A 192 3.89 -12.09 -6.68
N HIS A 193 4.15 -11.74 -7.94
CA HIS A 193 4.21 -12.70 -9.04
C HIS A 193 5.57 -12.64 -9.77
N GLU A 194 5.77 -13.62 -10.64
CA GLU A 194 6.88 -13.71 -11.57
C GLU A 194 6.59 -12.75 -12.75
N GLY A 195 7.16 -11.56 -12.68
CA GLY A 195 7.04 -10.53 -13.71
C GLY A 195 8.02 -9.41 -13.43
N GLN A 196 8.41 -8.67 -14.46
CA GLN A 196 9.40 -7.57 -14.35
C GLN A 196 8.87 -6.25 -14.90
N ASP A 197 7.75 -6.26 -15.64
CA ASP A 197 7.07 -5.03 -16.05
C ASP A 197 6.37 -4.43 -14.83
N PRO A 198 6.76 -3.22 -14.36
CA PRO A 198 6.16 -2.61 -13.18
C PRO A 198 4.68 -2.22 -13.36
N TYR A 199 4.15 -2.27 -14.58
CA TYR A 199 2.73 -2.04 -14.90
C TYR A 199 1.94 -3.33 -15.07
N GLU A 200 2.58 -4.50 -15.05
CA GLU A 200 1.91 -5.78 -15.13
C GLU A 200 1.49 -6.23 -13.72
N PHE A 201 0.19 -6.27 -13.48
CA PHE A 201 -0.37 -6.77 -12.22
C PHE A 201 -1.70 -7.49 -12.48
N TYR A 202 -2.10 -8.30 -11.51
CA TYR A 202 -3.23 -9.22 -11.60
C TYR A 202 -4.24 -8.95 -10.49
N TYR A 203 -5.52 -9.16 -10.77
CA TYR A 203 -6.59 -9.14 -9.79
C TYR A 203 -6.93 -10.57 -9.36
N ASN A 204 -7.05 -10.82 -8.07
CA ASN A 204 -7.48 -12.10 -7.53
C ASN A 204 -9.00 -12.08 -7.24
N PRO A 205 -9.82 -12.89 -7.92
CA PRO A 205 -11.25 -12.97 -7.64
C PRO A 205 -11.59 -13.71 -6.33
N GLU A 206 -10.62 -14.38 -5.72
CA GLU A 206 -10.78 -15.19 -4.50
C GLU A 206 -9.91 -14.61 -3.36
N PRO A 207 -10.36 -13.54 -2.67
CA PRO A 207 -9.62 -12.90 -1.56
C PRO A 207 -9.23 -13.91 -0.46
N PRO A 208 -8.14 -13.69 0.30
CA PRO A 208 -7.92 -12.41 0.98
C PRO A 208 -6.80 -11.52 0.42
N VAL A 209 -5.95 -12.01 -0.48
CA VAL A 209 -4.97 -11.16 -1.18
C VAL A 209 -5.59 -10.67 -2.48
N GLU A 210 -5.66 -9.37 -2.70
CA GLU A 210 -6.48 -8.79 -3.79
C GLU A 210 -5.73 -8.67 -5.11
N PHE A 211 -4.42 -8.38 -5.06
CA PHE A 211 -3.61 -8.12 -6.24
C PHE A 211 -2.31 -8.91 -6.23
N GLY A 212 -1.85 -9.31 -7.42
CA GLY A 212 -0.49 -9.79 -7.66
C GLY A 212 0.32 -8.74 -8.41
N ALA A 213 1.48 -8.34 -7.91
CA ALA A 213 2.39 -7.40 -8.60
C ALA A 213 3.86 -7.92 -8.62
N PRO A 214 4.78 -7.33 -9.41
CA PRO A 214 6.16 -7.80 -9.49
C PRO A 214 6.85 -7.78 -8.13
N GLY A 215 7.41 -8.92 -7.71
CA GLY A 215 8.09 -9.01 -6.41
C GLY A 215 9.13 -10.12 -6.32
N ILE A 216 9.49 -10.74 -7.44
CA ILE A 216 10.48 -11.82 -7.53
C ILE A 216 11.68 -11.32 -8.34
N ASN A 217 12.88 -11.42 -7.78
CA ASN A 217 14.14 -10.99 -8.39
C ASN A 217 14.15 -9.52 -8.84
N ILE A 218 13.57 -8.63 -8.03
CA ILE A 218 13.47 -7.20 -8.35
C ILE A 218 14.76 -6.49 -7.96
N ARG A 219 15.33 -5.69 -8.87
CA ARG A 219 16.51 -4.87 -8.60
C ARG A 219 16.11 -3.52 -7.98
N VAL A 220 16.47 -3.32 -6.73
CA VAL A 220 16.10 -2.16 -5.90
C VAL A 220 17.31 -1.45 -5.30
N ALA A 221 17.16 -0.15 -5.02
CA ALA A 221 18.09 0.62 -4.20
C ALA A 221 18.26 -0.01 -2.82
N TRP A 222 19.47 0.13 -2.26
CA TRP A 222 19.80 -0.36 -0.92
C TRP A 222 20.75 0.62 -0.22
N LEU A 223 21.16 0.32 1.01
CA LEU A 223 22.04 1.18 1.80
C LEU A 223 23.35 1.53 1.08
N GLY A 224 23.88 2.73 1.39
CA GLY A 224 25.21 3.16 0.96
C GLY A 224 25.32 3.50 -0.53
N GLY A 225 24.21 3.87 -1.18
CA GLY A 225 24.17 4.13 -2.62
C GLY A 225 24.16 2.86 -3.49
N GLY A 226 24.02 1.69 -2.86
CA GLY A 226 24.07 0.38 -3.50
C GLY A 226 22.73 -0.09 -4.04
N TYR A 227 22.72 -1.30 -4.58
CA TYR A 227 21.50 -1.95 -5.05
C TYR A 227 21.55 -3.44 -4.73
N MET A 228 20.39 -4.04 -4.52
CA MET A 228 20.23 -5.47 -4.26
C MET A 228 19.15 -6.06 -5.17
N THR A 229 19.24 -7.35 -5.45
CA THR A 229 18.16 -8.11 -6.07
C THR A 229 17.39 -8.83 -4.96
N VAL A 230 16.09 -8.57 -4.87
CA VAL A 230 15.25 -8.98 -3.74
C VAL A 230 14.01 -9.74 -4.20
N THR A 231 13.48 -10.57 -3.31
CA THR A 231 12.25 -11.34 -3.51
C THR A 231 11.36 -11.27 -2.27
N GLY A 232 10.07 -11.01 -2.47
CA GLY A 232 9.05 -11.00 -1.43
C GLY A 232 7.85 -10.11 -1.76
N ASN A 233 6.73 -10.36 -1.09
CA ASN A 233 5.50 -9.55 -1.21
C ASN A 233 5.74 -8.07 -0.86
N SER A 234 6.70 -7.80 0.03
CA SER A 234 7.16 -6.45 0.39
C SER A 234 7.56 -5.59 -0.79
N PHE A 235 8.06 -6.21 -1.87
CA PHE A 235 8.48 -5.51 -3.08
C PHE A 235 7.38 -5.46 -4.15
N ALA A 236 6.29 -6.21 -3.96
CA ALA A 236 5.10 -6.14 -4.82
C ALA A 236 4.18 -4.97 -4.43
N ALA A 237 3.92 -4.77 -3.13
CA ALA A 237 3.12 -3.66 -2.61
C ALA A 237 3.53 -2.27 -3.16
N PRO A 238 4.82 -1.87 -3.21
CA PRO A 238 5.23 -0.57 -3.71
C PRO A 238 4.95 -0.35 -5.20
N HIS A 239 4.82 -1.41 -6.02
CA HIS A 239 4.38 -1.28 -7.41
C HIS A 239 2.92 -0.77 -7.47
N ILE A 240 2.02 -1.40 -6.71
CA ILE A 240 0.63 -0.97 -6.60
C ILE A 240 0.55 0.44 -5.97
N THR A 241 1.35 0.74 -4.96
CA THR A 241 1.44 2.10 -4.38
C THR A 241 1.77 3.14 -5.44
N GLY A 242 2.76 2.87 -6.31
CA GLY A 242 3.14 3.77 -7.40
C GLY A 242 1.99 3.99 -8.40
N LEU A 243 1.29 2.93 -8.80
CA LEU A 243 0.11 3.04 -9.68
C LEU A 243 -1.03 3.83 -9.04
N VAL A 244 -1.32 3.58 -7.76
CA VAL A 244 -2.31 4.36 -6.99
C VAL A 244 -1.93 5.84 -6.97
N ALA A 245 -0.66 6.18 -6.77
CA ALA A 245 -0.22 7.56 -6.81
C ALA A 245 -0.44 8.21 -8.19
N LYS A 246 -0.18 7.50 -9.29
CA LYS A 246 -0.50 7.99 -10.64
C LYS A 246 -2.00 8.19 -10.83
N ILE A 247 -2.82 7.22 -10.45
CA ILE A 247 -4.29 7.27 -10.54
C ILE A 247 -4.81 8.50 -9.79
N LEU A 248 -4.41 8.69 -8.52
CA LEU A 248 -4.87 9.80 -7.70
C LEU A 248 -4.37 11.16 -8.21
N SER A 249 -3.19 11.22 -8.84
CA SER A 249 -2.69 12.47 -9.46
C SER A 249 -3.50 12.87 -10.70
N LYS A 250 -3.98 11.88 -11.48
CA LYS A 250 -4.79 12.11 -12.68
C LYS A 250 -6.27 12.33 -12.35
N HIS A 251 -6.76 11.68 -11.30
CA HIS A 251 -8.14 11.71 -10.85
C HIS A 251 -8.21 12.12 -9.36
N PRO A 252 -8.01 13.40 -9.02
CA PRO A 252 -8.00 13.85 -7.64
C PRO A 252 -9.35 13.63 -6.95
N GLY A 253 -9.32 13.17 -5.70
CA GLY A 253 -10.52 13.01 -4.86
C GLY A 253 -11.24 11.68 -5.01
N LEU A 254 -10.72 10.73 -5.80
CA LEU A 254 -11.24 9.37 -5.80
C LEU A 254 -11.11 8.71 -4.42
N THR A 255 -12.14 7.95 -4.06
CA THR A 255 -12.19 7.20 -2.80
C THR A 255 -11.48 5.85 -2.95
N PRO A 256 -11.16 5.17 -1.82
CA PRO A 256 -10.50 3.86 -1.89
C PRO A 256 -11.24 2.81 -2.71
N PHE A 257 -12.56 2.76 -2.59
CA PHE A 257 -13.40 1.89 -3.43
C PHE A 257 -13.22 2.18 -4.92
N GLN A 258 -13.23 3.45 -5.32
CA GLN A 258 -13.09 3.84 -6.72
C GLN A 258 -11.69 3.49 -7.26
N VAL A 259 -10.64 3.73 -6.48
CA VAL A 259 -9.27 3.35 -6.86
C VAL A 259 -9.14 1.83 -7.01
N LYS A 260 -9.63 1.04 -6.05
CA LYS A 260 -9.63 -0.43 -6.14
C LYS A 260 -10.41 -0.92 -7.38
N THR A 261 -11.49 -0.23 -7.72
CA THR A 261 -12.29 -0.50 -8.93
C THR A 261 -11.48 -0.26 -10.20
N ILE A 262 -10.75 0.85 -10.27
CA ILE A 262 -9.86 1.18 -11.40
C ILE A 262 -8.75 0.13 -11.50
N LEU A 263 -8.06 -0.18 -10.40
CA LEU A 263 -7.02 -1.21 -10.38
C LEU A 263 -7.54 -2.53 -10.93
N ARG A 264 -8.70 -3.01 -10.46
CA ARG A 264 -9.36 -4.20 -10.99
C ARG A 264 -9.62 -4.09 -12.50
N ALA A 265 -10.24 -3.01 -12.96
CA ALA A 265 -10.57 -2.83 -14.38
C ALA A 265 -9.34 -2.88 -15.30
N THR A 266 -8.20 -2.40 -14.80
CA THR A 266 -6.95 -2.33 -15.54
C THR A 266 -5.99 -3.51 -15.31
N ALA A 267 -6.35 -4.47 -14.46
CA ALA A 267 -5.54 -5.65 -14.19
C ALA A 267 -5.42 -6.54 -15.43
N ARG A 268 -4.28 -7.18 -15.62
CA ARG A 268 -3.94 -7.90 -16.86
C ARG A 268 -4.90 -9.06 -17.18
N ASN A 269 -5.46 -9.69 -16.17
CA ASN A 269 -6.41 -10.81 -16.28
C ASN A 269 -7.88 -10.36 -16.30
N VAL A 270 -8.16 -9.07 -16.48
CA VAL A 270 -9.52 -8.53 -16.61
C VAL A 270 -9.72 -8.07 -18.06
N TYR A 271 -10.72 -8.66 -18.72
CA TYR A 271 -11.05 -8.41 -20.12
C TYR A 271 -12.38 -7.68 -20.23
N ALA A 272 -12.46 -6.72 -21.17
CA ALA A 272 -13.73 -6.11 -21.58
C ALA A 272 -14.38 -7.00 -22.64
N GLY A 273 -15.41 -7.78 -22.28
CA GLY A 273 -16.26 -8.48 -23.26
C GLY A 273 -16.09 -10.02 -23.38
N ASP A 274 -17.13 -10.61 -23.98
CA ASP A 274 -17.74 -11.94 -23.86
C ASP A 274 -17.07 -13.10 -24.65
N GLY A 275 -15.74 -13.10 -24.76
CA GLY A 275 -15.01 -14.08 -25.56
C GLY A 275 -13.90 -14.83 -24.82
N GLY A 276 -14.25 -15.92 -24.12
CA GLY A 276 -13.30 -16.93 -23.66
C GLY A 276 -12.47 -16.53 -22.44
N GLY A 277 -13.08 -16.60 -21.25
CA GLY A 277 -12.32 -16.53 -20.00
C GLY A 277 -11.26 -17.64 -19.94
N PRO A 278 -10.12 -17.43 -19.24
CA PRO A 278 -9.16 -18.50 -19.00
C PRO A 278 -9.87 -19.67 -18.30
N PRO A 279 -9.47 -20.94 -18.56
CA PRO A 279 -10.08 -22.09 -17.90
C PRO A 279 -9.96 -21.88 -16.39
N HIS A 280 -11.06 -22.10 -15.67
CA HIS A 280 -11.09 -22.15 -14.22
C HIS A 280 -9.85 -22.92 -13.73
N GLY A 281 -8.90 -22.19 -13.13
CA GLY A 281 -7.80 -22.82 -12.42
C GLY A 281 -8.44 -23.65 -11.31
N GLY A 282 -8.15 -24.95 -11.29
CA GLY A 282 -8.69 -25.86 -10.29
C GLY A 282 -8.43 -25.35 -8.87
N GLU A 283 -9.27 -25.76 -7.93
CA GLU A 283 -9.09 -25.52 -6.49
C GLU A 283 -7.63 -25.79 -6.10
N ARG A 284 -6.90 -24.73 -5.79
CA ARG A 284 -5.57 -24.86 -5.19
C ARG A 284 -5.73 -24.97 -3.69
N THR A 285 -5.27 -26.08 -3.12
CA THR A 285 -5.25 -26.26 -1.66
C THR A 285 -4.05 -25.52 -1.07
N ALA A 286 -4.02 -25.38 0.25
CA ALA A 286 -2.88 -24.78 0.97
C ALA A 286 -1.53 -25.47 0.72
N ASP A 287 -1.53 -26.64 0.05
CA ASP A 287 -0.35 -27.43 -0.29
C ASP A 287 0.32 -27.01 -1.62
N ASP A 288 -0.31 -26.13 -2.42
CA ASP A 288 0.21 -25.67 -3.72
C ASP A 288 1.22 -24.52 -3.65
N PHE A 289 1.57 -24.04 -2.44
CA PHE A 289 2.58 -23.00 -2.27
C PHE A 289 3.99 -23.61 -2.21
N PRO A 290 4.92 -23.22 -3.10
CA PRO A 290 6.30 -23.68 -3.00
C PRO A 290 6.92 -23.24 -1.67
N SER A 291 7.69 -24.13 -1.04
CA SER A 291 8.46 -23.79 0.15
C SER A 291 9.44 -22.66 -0.16
N ALA A 292 9.44 -21.61 0.66
CA ALA A 292 10.32 -20.46 0.50
C ALA A 292 11.79 -20.92 0.42
N SER A 293 12.48 -20.54 -0.66
CA SER A 293 13.93 -20.73 -0.77
C SER A 293 14.66 -19.70 0.11
N ALA A 294 15.81 -20.10 0.64
CA ALA A 294 16.65 -19.28 1.50
C ALA A 294 17.11 -18.01 0.75
N GLY A 295 16.47 -16.88 1.04
CA GLY A 295 16.72 -15.60 0.37
C GLY A 295 15.58 -14.58 0.50
N ALA A 296 14.38 -15.01 0.95
CA ALA A 296 13.30 -14.08 1.27
C ALA A 296 13.71 -13.17 2.43
N ALA A 297 13.62 -11.85 2.24
CA ALA A 297 13.69 -10.91 3.34
C ALA A 297 12.48 -11.17 4.27
N PRO A 298 12.68 -11.31 5.59
CA PRO A 298 11.56 -11.42 6.52
C PRO A 298 10.73 -10.14 6.43
N ILE A 299 9.41 -10.31 6.51
CA ILE A 299 8.46 -9.21 6.75
C ILE A 299 8.36 -8.99 8.26
#